data_AF-A0A9E3MFR4-F1
#
_entry.id   AF-A0A9E3MFR4-F1
#
_cell.length_a   1.000
_cell.length_b   1.000
_cell.length_c   1.000
_cell.angle_alpha   90.00
_cell.angle_beta   90.00
_cell.angle_gamma   90.00
#
_symmetry.space_group_name_H-M   'P 1'
#
loop_
_entity.id
_entity.type
_entity.pdbx_description
1 polymer ?
#
loop_
_entity_poly.entity_id
_entity_poly.type
_entity_poly.pdbx_seq_one_letter_code
_entity_poly.pdbx_strand_id
1 'polypeptide(L)' 'MNTITDTEFSRFQRFIYEAAGITLPPAKKALVCGRLSKRLQAHELDSFGAYFELLASGRADGEV' A
#
# COMPACT_ATOMS: atom_id res chain seq x y z
N MET A 1 16.50 1.09 -2.00
CA MET A 1 15.58 1.47 -3.10
C MET A 1 14.42 0.50 -3.06
N ASN A 2 13.34 0.86 -2.39
CA ASN A 2 12.15 0.02 -2.33
C ASN A 2 11.24 0.42 -3.47
N THR A 3 11.30 -0.35 -4.55
CA THR A 3 10.43 -0.22 -5.70
C THR A 3 9.27 -1.20 -5.52
N ILE A 4 8.03 -0.69 -5.57
CA ILE A 4 6.87 -1.58 -5.56
C ILE A 4 6.85 -2.39 -6.87
N THR A 5 6.66 -3.70 -6.76
CA THR A 5 6.48 -4.53 -7.96
C THR A 5 5.06 -4.36 -8.50
N ASP A 6 4.84 -4.74 -9.75
CA ASP A 6 3.50 -4.67 -10.33
C ASP A 6 2.51 -5.63 -9.66
N THR A 7 3.01 -6.79 -9.22
CA THR A 7 2.24 -7.76 -8.43
C THR A 7 1.81 -7.18 -7.08
N GLU A 8 2.73 -6.53 -6.36
CA GLU A 8 2.38 -5.86 -5.10
C GLU A 8 1.41 -4.72 -5.33
N PHE A 9 1.65 -3.89 -6.34
CA PHE A 9 0.74 -2.81 -6.69
C PHE A 9 -0.68 -3.31 -7.00
N SER A 10 -0.80 -4.42 -7.72
CA SER A 10 -2.09 -5.06 -8.00
C SER A 10 -2.80 -5.53 -6.72
N ARG A 11 -2.05 -6.05 -5.73
CA ARG A 11 -2.60 -6.41 -4.41
C ARG A 11 -3.10 -5.18 -3.66
N PHE A 12 -2.34 -4.08 -3.65
CA PHE A 12 -2.79 -2.81 -3.08
C PHE A 12 -4.03 -2.26 -3.78
N GLN A 13 -4.08 -2.33 -5.11
CA GLN A 13 -5.22 -1.87 -5.89
C GLN A 13 -6.48 -2.67 -5.54
N ARG A 14 -6.35 -3.99 -5.39
CA ARG A 14 -7.44 -4.86 -4.92
C ARG A 14 -7.87 -4.51 -3.50
N PHE A 15 -6.92 -4.36 -2.58
CA PHE A 15 -7.20 -4.01 -1.18
C PHE A 15 -7.91 -2.65 -1.05
N ILE A 16 -7.44 -1.61 -1.75
CA ILE A 16 -8.08 -0.28 -1.74
C ILE A 16 -9.48 -0.34 -2.37
N TYR A 17 -9.66 -1.15 -3.41
CA TYR A 17 -10.98 -1.38 -3.99
C TYR A 17 -11.93 -2.07 -3.01
N GLU A 18 -11.46 -3.06 -2.26
CA GLU A 18 -12.28 -3.76 -1.26
C GLU A 18 -12.56 -2.87 -0.02
N ALA A 19 -11.60 -2.06 0.41
CA ALA A 19 -11.73 -1.20 1.59
C ALA A 19 -12.55 0.08 1.33
N ALA A 20 -12.37 0.72 0.17
CA ALA A 20 -12.96 2.03 -0.14
C ALA A 20 -13.88 2.03 -1.37
N GLY A 21 -13.97 0.94 -2.12
CA GLY A 21 -14.75 0.88 -3.37
C GLY A 21 -14.11 1.65 -4.54
N ILE A 22 -12.86 2.10 -4.40
CA ILE A 22 -12.20 2.95 -5.40
C ILE A 22 -11.23 2.12 -6.24
N THR A 23 -11.41 2.17 -7.56
CA THR A 23 -10.42 1.62 -8.49
C THR A 23 -9.25 2.57 -8.62
N LEU A 24 -8.05 2.11 -8.26
CA LEU A 24 -6.82 2.89 -8.43
C LEU A 24 -6.24 2.66 -9.83
N PRO A 25 -6.29 3.65 -10.75
CA PRO A 25 -5.67 3.51 -12.06
C PRO A 25 -4.13 3.54 -11.94
N PRO A 26 -3.40 2.87 -12.85
CA PRO A 26 -1.94 2.84 -12.86
C PRO A 26 -1.31 4.23 -12.98
N ALA A 27 -2.02 5.20 -13.58
CA ALA A 27 -1.60 6.60 -13.62
C ALA A 27 -1.40 7.23 -12.23
N LYS A 28 -2.10 6.73 -11.20
CA LYS A 28 -1.96 7.18 -9.81
C LYS A 28 -0.94 6.34 -9.01
N LYS A 29 -0.28 5.35 -9.63
CA LYS A 29 0.72 4.48 -8.99
C LYS A 29 1.81 5.30 -8.32
N ALA A 30 2.37 6.30 -8.99
CA ALA A 30 3.42 7.15 -8.43
C ALA A 30 2.97 7.92 -7.16
N LEU A 31 1.74 8.46 -7.15
CA LEU A 31 1.18 9.17 -6.00
C LEU A 31 0.96 8.23 -4.80
N VAL A 32 0.44 7.03 -5.08
CA VAL A 32 0.23 6.02 -4.04
C VAL A 32 1.55 5.48 -3.54
N CYS A 33 2.52 5.18 -4.41
CA CYS A 33 3.88 4.83 -4.00
C CYS A 33 4.48 5.88 -3.07
N GLY A 34 4.36 7.16 -3.40
CA GLY A 34 4.85 8.24 -2.54
C GLY A 34 4.18 8.28 -1.16
N ARG A 35 2.86 8.07 -1.08
CA ARG A 35 2.13 7.98 0.20
C ARG A 35 2.52 6.73 0.98
N LEU A 36 2.55 5.58 0.33
CA LEU A 36 2.96 4.30 0.91
C LEU A 36 4.39 4.38 1.44
N SER A 37 5.34 4.97 0.69
CA SER A 37 6.73 5.13 1.15
C SER A 37 6.88 6.02 2.38
N LYS A 38 6.00 7.02 2.56
CA LYS A 38 5.96 7.81 3.81
C LYS A 38 5.45 6.98 4.98
N ARG A 39 4.40 6.19 4.77
CA ARG A 39 3.86 5.26 5.79
C ARG A 39 4.86 4.16 6.14
N LEU A 40 5.55 3.62 5.13
CA LEU A 40 6.60 2.63 5.27
C LEU A 40 7.68 3.10 6.27
N GLN A 41 8.17 4.34 6.09
CA GLN A 41 9.12 4.96 6.99
C GLN A 41 8.52 5.22 8.39
N ALA A 42 7.25 5.62 8.47
CA ALA A 42 6.58 5.85 9.76
C ALA A 42 6.42 4.57 10.60
N HIS A 43 6.30 3.41 9.94
CA HIS A 43 6.21 2.09 10.57
C HIS A 43 7.56 1.36 10.63
N GLU A 44 8.66 2.01 10.24
CA GLU A 44 10.01 1.41 10.19
C GLU A 44 10.05 0.10 9.39
N LEU A 45 9.27 0.03 8.32
CA LEU A 45 9.22 -1.13 7.43
C LEU A 45 10.16 -0.92 6.24
N ASP A 46 10.82 -2.01 5.86
CA ASP A 46 11.76 -2.03 4.73
C ASP A 46 11.17 -2.66 3.47
N SER A 47 9.86 -2.91 3.39
CA SER A 47 9.23 -3.53 2.21
C SER A 47 7.73 -3.28 2.13
N PHE A 48 7.24 -2.97 0.92
CA PHE A 48 5.80 -2.80 0.67
C PHE A 48 5.00 -4.05 0.99
N GLY A 49 5.58 -5.24 0.83
CA GLY A 49 4.95 -6.50 1.23
C GLY A 49 4.72 -6.62 2.72
N ALA A 50 5.71 -6.24 3.54
CA ALA A 50 5.57 -6.24 5.00
C ALA A 50 4.49 -5.24 5.46
N TYR A 51 4.42 -4.09 4.79
CA TYR A 51 3.35 -3.11 5.02
C TYR A 51 1.99 -3.62 4.53
N PHE A 52 1.94 -4.33 3.42
CA PHE A 52 0.72 -4.97 2.94
C PHE A 52 0.21 -6.03 3.92
N GLU A 53 1.10 -6.85 4.49
CA GLU A 53 0.74 -7.81 5.53
C GLU A 53 0.21 -7.13 6.79
N LEU A 54 0.78 -5.98 7.17
CA LEU A 54 0.29 -5.18 8.30
C LEU A 54 -1.15 -4.68 8.05
N LEU A 55 -1.41 -4.13 6.85
CA LEU A 55 -2.73 -3.68 6.43
C LEU A 55 -3.73 -4.85 6.36
N ALA A 56 -3.34 -5.97 5.74
CA ALA A 56 -4.16 -7.16 5.60
C ALA A 56 -4.46 -7.84 6.96
N SER A 57 -3.53 -7.72 7.92
CA SER A 57 -3.71 -8.25 9.28
C SER A 57 -4.70 -7.43 10.11
N GLY A 58 -5.20 -6.28 9.61
CA GLY A 58 -6.11 -5.39 10.35
C GLY A 58 -5.50 -4.80 11.62
N ARG A 59 -4.17 -4.90 11.79
CA ARG A 59 -3.42 -4.37 12.93
C ARG A 59 -3.00 -2.91 12.75
N ALA A 60 -3.31 -2.31 11.61
CA ALA A 60 -3.11 -0.89 11.37
C ALA A 60 -4.21 -0.08 12.08
N ASP A 61 -4.11 0.00 13.41
CA ASP A 61 -4.95 0.85 14.25
C ASP A 61 -4.71 2.32 13.83
N GLY A 62 -5.63 2.87 13.02
CA GLY A 62 -5.56 4.26 12.53
C GLY A 62 -5.28 4.46 11.04
N GLU A 63 -5.25 3.41 10.20
CA GLU A 63 -5.26 3.57 8.73
C GLU A 63 -6.61 3.16 8.13
N VAL A 64 -7.47 4.16 7.91
CA VAL A 64 -8.69 4.13 7.07
C VAL A 64 -8.77 5.43 6.28
#